data_AF-A0A226NL15-F1
#
_entry.id   AF-A0A226NL15-F1
#
_cell.length_a   1.000
_cell.length_b   1.000
_cell.length_c   1.000
_cell.angle_alpha   90.00
_cell.angle_beta   90.00
_cell.angle_gamma   90.00
#
_symmetry.space_group_name_H-M   'P 1'
#
loop_
_entity.id
_entity.type
_entity.pdbx_description
1 polymer ?
#
loop_
_entity_poly.entity_id
_entity_poly.type
_entity_poly.pdbx_seq_one_letter_code
_entity_poly.pdbx_strand_id
1 'polypeptide(L)'
;MNHSITMSQEQIASFLANAFFCTFPRRNAKMKSEYSTYPDINFNRLFEGRSPRKPEKLKTLFCYFRRVTEKKPTGLVTFTRQCLQEFPDWERSQKKLSRLHVTYEGTIESNGQGMLQ
;
A
#
# COMPACT_ATOMS: atom_id res chain seq x y z
N MET A 1 15.52 7.12 8.03
CA MET A 1 16.24 6.09 7.23
C MET A 1 15.78 6.23 5.80
N ASN A 2 16.73 6.38 4.87
CA ASN A 2 16.49 6.23 3.43
C ASN A 2 16.80 4.78 3.08
N HIS A 3 15.82 4.02 2.60
CA HIS A 3 15.99 2.59 2.34
C HIS A 3 14.97 2.08 1.33
N SER A 4 15.37 1.08 0.55
CA SER A 4 14.53 0.42 -0.44
C SER A 4 14.55 -1.09 -0.22
N ILE A 5 13.39 -1.71 -0.33
CA ILE A 5 13.22 -3.16 -0.28
C ILE A 5 12.55 -3.58 -1.59
N THR A 6 13.21 -4.45 -2.35
CA THR A 6 12.65 -5.08 -3.56
C THR A 6 12.37 -6.53 -3.27
N MET A 7 11.16 -6.99 -3.63
CA MET A 7 10.73 -8.37 -3.39
C MET A 7 9.78 -8.84 -4.47
N SER A 8 9.60 -10.16 -4.60
CA SER A 8 8.70 -10.72 -5.60
C SER A 8 7.23 -10.56 -5.22
N GLN A 9 6.37 -10.47 -6.22
CA GLN A 9 4.92 -10.47 -6.04
C GLN A 9 4.44 -11.75 -5.34
N GLU A 10 5.13 -12.89 -5.53
CA GLU A 10 4.85 -14.14 -4.82
C GLU A 10 5.14 -14.04 -3.32
N GLN A 11 6.29 -13.46 -2.93
CA GLN A 11 6.62 -13.24 -1.52
C GLN A 11 5.55 -12.36 -0.85
N ILE A 12 5.11 -11.31 -1.56
CA ILE A 12 4.02 -10.44 -1.08
C ILE A 12 2.71 -11.22 -0.94
N ALA A 13 2.35 -12.06 -1.91
CA ALA A 13 1.15 -12.91 -1.81
C ALA A 13 1.17 -13.81 -0.57
N SER A 14 2.32 -14.44 -0.28
CA SER A 14 2.51 -15.26 0.92
C SER A 14 2.36 -14.43 2.22
N PHE A 15 2.93 -13.22 2.26
CA PHE A 15 2.77 -12.32 3.41
C PHE A 15 1.34 -11.83 3.59
N LEU A 16 0.65 -11.49 2.51
CA LEU A 16 -0.75 -11.09 2.58
C LEU A 16 -1.67 -12.25 2.99
N ALA A 17 -1.36 -13.48 2.62
CA ALA A 17 -2.09 -14.65 3.12
C ALA A 17 -1.91 -14.82 4.63
N ASN A 18 -0.68 -14.65 5.15
CA ASN A 18 -0.42 -14.63 6.59
C ASN A 18 -1.18 -13.50 7.31
N ALA A 19 -1.22 -12.31 6.71
CA ALA A 19 -1.99 -11.17 7.21
C ALA A 19 -3.50 -11.48 7.26
N PHE A 20 -4.03 -12.13 6.22
CA PHE A 20 -5.43 -12.56 6.17
C PHE A 20 -5.77 -13.53 7.32
N PHE A 21 -4.91 -14.52 7.57
CA PHE A 21 -5.06 -15.46 8.69
C PHE A 21 -4.58 -14.91 10.04
N CYS A 22 -4.20 -13.63 10.09
CA CYS A 22 -3.82 -12.91 11.31
C CYS A 22 -2.61 -13.52 12.06
N THR A 23 -1.62 -14.05 11.34
CA THR A 23 -0.50 -14.81 11.93
C THR A 23 0.71 -13.96 12.31
N PHE A 24 0.72 -12.65 12.04
CA PHE A 24 1.86 -11.81 12.45
C PHE A 24 1.85 -11.56 13.97
N PRO A 25 2.86 -12.05 14.73
CA PRO A 25 2.90 -11.92 16.18
C PRO A 25 3.23 -10.48 16.61
N ARG A 26 2.87 -10.11 17.85
CA ARG A 26 3.08 -8.76 18.43
C ARG A 26 2.38 -7.61 17.69
N ARG A 27 1.51 -7.90 16.70
CA ARG A 27 0.79 -6.91 15.89
C ARG A 27 -0.66 -6.65 16.29
N ASN A 28 -1.12 -7.23 17.40
CA ASN A 28 -2.53 -7.16 17.82
C ASN A 28 -2.74 -6.43 19.16
N ALA A 29 -1.67 -6.12 19.90
CA ALA A 29 -1.76 -5.49 21.22
C ALA A 29 -2.03 -3.98 21.09
N LYS A 30 -3.11 -3.51 21.74
CA LYS A 30 -3.59 -2.11 21.68
C LYS A 30 -2.84 -1.13 22.59
N MET A 31 -2.04 -1.61 23.54
CA MET A 31 -1.36 -0.77 24.55
C MET A 31 0.15 -1.05 24.52
N LYS A 32 0.94 0.02 24.33
CA LYS A 32 2.42 0.06 24.46
C LYS A 32 3.17 -1.15 23.87
N SER A 33 2.84 -1.54 22.64
CA SER A 33 3.55 -2.61 21.93
C SER A 33 4.77 -2.06 21.16
N GLU A 34 5.74 -2.95 20.92
CA GLU A 34 6.91 -2.72 20.06
C GLU A 34 6.55 -2.10 18.70
N TYR A 35 5.36 -2.43 18.18
CA TYR A 35 4.87 -2.00 16.88
C TYR A 35 3.79 -0.91 16.96
N SER A 36 3.68 -0.18 18.07
CA SER A 36 2.66 0.87 18.26
C SER A 36 2.73 2.02 17.25
N THR A 37 3.88 2.27 16.64
CA THR A 37 4.08 3.27 15.58
C THR A 37 3.94 2.72 14.16
N TYR A 38 3.58 1.44 14.03
CA TYR A 38 3.35 0.77 12.75
C TYR A 38 1.85 0.58 12.48
N PRO A 39 1.42 0.59 11.20
CA PRO A 39 0.02 0.31 10.86
C PRO A 39 -0.39 -1.13 11.20
N ASP A 40 -1.69 -1.39 11.30
CA ASP A 40 -2.23 -2.75 11.40
C ASP A 40 -1.86 -3.56 10.14
N ILE A 41 -1.42 -4.81 10.33
CA ILE A 41 -1.16 -5.75 9.20
C ILE A 41 -2.14 -6.91 9.18
N ASN A 42 -2.57 -7.41 10.34
CA ASN A 42 -3.51 -8.52 10.43
C ASN A 42 -4.94 -8.06 10.07
N PHE A 43 -5.70 -8.91 9.37
CA PHE A 43 -6.99 -8.53 8.80
C PHE A 43 -8.17 -8.72 9.76
N ASN A 44 -7.94 -8.88 11.07
CA ASN A 44 -9.00 -9.13 12.05
C ASN A 44 -10.12 -8.07 11.99
N ARG A 45 -9.77 -6.81 11.74
CA ARG A 45 -10.74 -5.71 11.59
C ARG A 45 -11.59 -5.79 10.32
N LEU A 46 -11.20 -6.60 9.33
CA LEU A 46 -12.00 -6.86 8.14
C LEU A 46 -13.20 -7.75 8.45
N PHE A 47 -13.08 -8.62 9.46
CA PHE A 47 -14.08 -9.63 9.80
C PHE A 47 -15.08 -9.16 10.88
N GLU A 48 -14.82 -8.04 11.54
CA GLU A 48 -15.70 -7.49 12.57
C GLU A 48 -16.80 -6.56 12.03
N GLY A 49 -17.92 -6.50 12.76
CA GLY A 49 -19.03 -5.59 12.50
C GLY A 49 -19.97 -6.04 11.38
N ARG A 50 -21.00 -5.21 11.10
CA ARG A 50 -22.07 -5.50 10.14
C ARG A 50 -22.15 -4.51 8.97
N SER A 51 -21.06 -3.80 8.69
CA SER A 51 -21.06 -2.81 7.60
C SER A 51 -21.27 -3.50 6.25
N PRO A 52 -22.18 -3.02 5.39
CA PRO A 52 -22.41 -3.58 4.06
C PRO A 52 -21.21 -3.41 3.12
N ARG A 53 -20.19 -2.62 3.51
CA ARG A 53 -18.94 -2.46 2.77
C ARG A 53 -17.99 -3.66 2.94
N LYS A 54 -18.14 -4.47 3.99
CA LYS A 54 -17.21 -5.58 4.29
C LYS A 54 -17.28 -6.70 3.23
N PRO A 55 -18.47 -7.16 2.80
CA PRO A 55 -18.56 -8.14 1.71
C PRO A 55 -17.87 -7.66 0.44
N GLU A 56 -18.02 -6.38 0.07
CA GLU A 56 -17.36 -5.82 -1.13
C GLU A 56 -15.84 -5.81 -0.99
N LYS A 57 -15.30 -5.43 0.18
CA LYS A 57 -13.86 -5.54 0.46
C LYS A 57 -13.35 -6.99 0.37
N LEU A 58 -14.12 -7.94 0.90
CA LEU A 58 -13.77 -9.36 0.87
C LEU A 58 -13.78 -9.91 -0.56
N LYS A 59 -14.79 -9.59 -1.38
CA LYS A 59 -14.83 -9.96 -2.80
C LYS A 59 -13.59 -9.48 -3.54
N THR A 60 -13.18 -8.22 -3.34
CA THR A 60 -11.99 -7.66 -3.97
C THR A 60 -10.71 -8.40 -3.55
N LEU A 61 -10.54 -8.69 -2.26
CA LEU A 61 -9.38 -9.41 -1.76
C LEU A 61 -9.35 -10.87 -2.20
N PHE A 62 -10.50 -11.56 -2.21
CA PHE A 62 -10.57 -12.92 -2.72
C PHE A 62 -10.32 -13.01 -4.22
N CYS A 63 -10.71 -12.00 -5.00
CA CYS A 63 -10.31 -11.89 -6.41
C CYS A 63 -8.78 -11.87 -6.55
N TYR A 64 -8.08 -11.09 -5.71
CA TYR A 64 -6.62 -11.09 -5.68
C TYR A 64 -6.06 -12.46 -5.29
N PHE A 65 -6.48 -13.03 -4.14
CA PHE A 65 -5.95 -14.30 -3.65
C PHE A 65 -6.17 -15.43 -4.65
N ARG A 66 -7.37 -15.53 -5.23
CA ARG A 66 -7.68 -16.51 -6.28
C ARG A 66 -6.69 -16.43 -7.43
N ARG A 67 -6.45 -15.22 -7.97
CA ARG A 67 -5.54 -15.03 -9.12
C ARG A 67 -4.11 -15.46 -8.80
N VAL A 68 -3.58 -15.06 -7.65
CA VAL A 68 -2.17 -15.35 -7.31
C VAL A 68 -1.95 -16.80 -6.87
N THR A 69 -2.98 -17.49 -6.37
CA THR A 69 -2.91 -18.92 -6.05
C THR A 69 -3.11 -19.81 -7.27
N GLU A 70 -3.93 -19.40 -8.24
CA GLU A 70 -4.12 -20.15 -9.50
C GLU A 70 -2.92 -20.01 -10.43
N LYS A 71 -2.35 -18.80 -10.54
CA LYS A 71 -1.16 -18.53 -11.33
C LYS A 71 -0.18 -17.65 -10.58
N LYS A 72 0.96 -18.24 -10.22
CA LYS A 72 2.05 -17.54 -9.53
C LYS A 72 2.51 -16.30 -10.31
N PRO A 73 2.49 -15.10 -9.69
CA PRO A 73 3.00 -13.89 -10.32
C PRO A 73 4.54 -13.88 -10.32
N THR A 74 5.14 -13.29 -11.36
CA THR A 74 6.60 -13.33 -11.60
C THR A 74 7.29 -11.96 -11.46
N GLY A 75 6.53 -10.88 -11.28
CA GLY A 75 7.08 -9.53 -11.17
C GLY A 75 7.70 -9.24 -9.81
N LEU A 76 8.41 -8.11 -9.75
CA LEU A 76 8.98 -7.55 -8.53
C LEU A 76 8.28 -6.24 -8.16
N VAL A 77 8.28 -5.91 -6.88
CA VAL A 77 7.78 -4.64 -6.34
C VAL A 77 8.85 -4.05 -5.42
N THR A 78 9.09 -2.74 -5.56
CA THR A 78 10.04 -2.00 -4.73
C THR A 78 9.30 -1.03 -3.82
N PHE A 79 9.56 -1.13 -2.52
CA PHE A 79 9.09 -0.19 -1.51
C PHE A 79 10.25 0.69 -1.08
N THR A 80 10.14 2.01 -1.28
CA THR A 80 11.20 2.98 -0.91
C THR A 80 10.70 3.95 0.14
N ARG A 81 11.39 4.00 1.29
CA ARG A 81 11.22 5.07 2.28
C ARG A 81 12.23 6.17 1.97
N GLN A 82 11.72 7.36 1.67
CA GLN A 82 12.52 8.56 1.45
C GLN A 82 12.35 9.56 2.61
N CYS A 83 13.46 10.11 3.10
CA CYS A 83 13.55 11.06 4.20
C CYS A 83 14.47 12.20 3.76
N LEU A 84 13.89 13.38 3.54
CA LEU A 84 14.62 14.58 3.14
C LEU A 84 15.08 15.34 4.40
N GLN A 85 16.30 15.85 4.36
CA GLN A 85 16.84 16.74 5.39
C GLN A 85 16.88 18.19 4.91
N GLU A 86 17.12 18.37 3.61
CA GLU A 86 17.16 19.67 2.96
C GLU A 86 15.86 19.89 2.19
N PHE A 87 15.33 21.11 2.32
CA PHE A 87 14.12 21.56 1.65
C PHE A 87 14.41 22.87 0.91
N PRO A 88 13.65 23.18 -0.15
CA PRO A 88 13.82 24.45 -0.85
C PRO A 88 13.51 25.64 0.07
N ASP A 89 14.28 26.72 -0.09
CA ASP A 89 13.86 28.04 0.35
C ASP A 89 12.78 28.54 -0.63
N TRP A 90 11.52 28.39 -0.23
CA TRP A 90 10.38 28.69 -1.08
C TRP A 90 10.24 30.18 -1.42
N GLU A 91 10.68 31.08 -0.53
CA GLU A 91 10.60 32.53 -0.76
C GLU A 91 11.63 32.99 -1.79
N ARG A 92 12.80 32.33 -1.82
CA ARG A 92 13.90 32.69 -2.73
C ARG A 92 13.95 31.85 -4.01
N SER A 93 13.13 30.81 -4.12
CA SER A 93 13.11 29.89 -5.25
C SER A 93 12.80 30.62 -6.57
N GLN A 94 13.72 30.54 -7.53
CA GLN A 94 13.57 31.10 -8.89
C GLN A 94 13.04 30.07 -9.91
N LYS A 95 12.57 28.90 -9.45
CA LYS A 95 12.05 27.86 -10.35
C LYS A 95 10.76 28.34 -11.03
N LYS A 96 10.72 28.27 -12.36
CA LYS A 96 9.52 28.57 -13.15
C LYS A 96 8.46 27.48 -12.97
N LEU A 97 7.19 27.84 -13.17
CA LEU A 97 6.07 26.91 -13.14
C LEU A 97 6.21 25.82 -14.22
N SER A 98 5.77 24.62 -13.89
CA SER A 98 5.71 23.49 -14.82
C SER A 98 4.40 23.49 -15.63
N ARG A 99 4.35 22.66 -16.67
CA ARG A 99 3.13 22.41 -17.45
C ARG A 99 2.05 21.78 -16.56
N LEU A 100 0.79 22.12 -16.83
CA LEU A 100 -0.37 21.58 -16.13
C LEU A 100 -1.37 21.01 -17.14
N HIS A 101 -1.82 19.78 -16.89
CA HIS A 101 -3.01 19.22 -17.51
C HIS A 101 -4.05 19.02 -16.40
N VAL A 102 -5.28 19.49 -16.64
CA VAL A 102 -6.39 19.38 -15.68
C VAL A 102 -7.63 18.92 -16.44
N THR A 103 -8.33 17.95 -15.87
CA THR A 103 -9.55 17.35 -16.43
C THR A 103 -10.51 17.05 -15.29
N TYR A 104 -11.81 17.20 -15.54
CA TYR A 104 -12.87 16.80 -14.60
C TYR A 104 -13.32 15.35 -14.84
N GLU A 105 -12.87 14.75 -15.95
CA GLU A 105 -13.13 13.36 -16.33
C GLU A 105 -11.90 12.49 -16.08
N GLY A 106 -12.14 11.19 -15.85
CA GLY A 106 -11.10 10.19 -15.68
C GLY A 106 -10.65 10.01 -14.22
N THR A 107 -9.73 9.06 -14.03
CA THR A 107 -9.17 8.71 -12.71
C THR A 107 -7.66 8.54 -12.79
N ILE A 108 -6.97 8.64 -11.65
CA ILE A 108 -5.51 8.56 -11.57
C ILE A 108 -5.02 7.19 -12.07
N GLU A 109 -5.64 6.10 -11.61
CA GLU A 109 -5.23 4.74 -11.93
C GLU A 109 -5.50 4.33 -13.39
N SER A 110 -6.50 4.95 -14.04
CA SER A 110 -6.88 4.62 -15.43
C SER A 110 -6.25 5.55 -16.46
N ASN A 111 -6.17 6.86 -16.18
CA ASN A 111 -5.74 7.87 -17.13
C ASN A 111 -4.30 8.35 -16.89
N GLY A 112 -3.70 8.01 -15.75
CA GLY A 112 -2.32 8.35 -15.38
C GLY A 112 -1.30 7.25 -15.66
N GLN A 113 -1.56 6.34 -16.61
CA GLN A 113 -0.67 5.20 -16.86
C GLN A 113 0.75 5.68 -17.23
N GLY A 114 1.76 5.17 -16.51
CA GLY A 114 3.16 5.54 -16.69
C GLY A 114 3.58 6.86 -16.04
N MET A 115 2.68 7.54 -15.32
CA MET A 115 2.98 8.71 -14.50
C MET A 115 3.28 8.31 -13.04
N LEU A 116 3.84 9.25 -12.26
CA LEU A 116 3.91 9.10 -10.81
C LEU A 116 2.50 9.22 -10.22
N GLN A 117 2.00 8.14 -9.63
CA GLN A 117 0.66 8.03 -9.02
C GLN A 117 0.74 7.99 -7.50
#